data_AF-A0A851HPJ0-F1
#
_entry.id   AF-A0A851HPJ0-F1
#
_cell.length_a   1.000
_cell.length_b   1.000
_cell.length_c   1.000
_cell.angle_alpha   90.00
_cell.angle_beta   90.00
_cell.angle_gamma   90.00
#
_symmetry.space_group_name_H-M   'P 1'
#
loop_
_entity.id
_entity.type
_entity.pdbx_description
1 polymer ?
#
loop_
_entity_poly.entity_id
_entity_poly.type
_entity_poly.pdbx_seq_one_letter_code
_entity_poly.pdbx_strand_id
1 'polypeptide(L)'
;MLGQHPQYEVTVLWIHDKASNKHWNFLTVIEEVLPGQVLAPALEAQAAGKTHPLKQAKLASGQVLLNAFRFWVSDGAMAEHLFHGDGTAGRVITVGGRQLTLHSLGLEQQYPALGSVSVRPPQHVCLGDTASPLQRVLPYRNVTSQAVTKLITQSVQDNQFLEDHLPEISHKAQKWLGIDLHNAQELVGATIWSKPNPYLRSFQISMSQQGKTLIFESYPRPGITCPDMRLTVWGDGPLGSEAYFQSPWHGGAASFLIPNSRGSILVQVHHENGQLLEERRCSFLHTINIQGSISSGARTINAKQADNTYKRVNLTLQSPGLESTIGETDTTLETLSSAQQARERQALQHRGDFLYVSGFEPDAAQHAQDFVRSLLSKVRNRCIVADPYLGAEELESFIAFVTSTAADIVLLTSHAHLRIQADPKNPSGPNEGQKLAQKLQDISRADPIFSPRIVVLEGREAPALHDRFIVADERVYHIGGSLNHLGKRAMAISRVPAPEPVLSDIERWINGEKSQTFESWLSNNG
;
A
#
# COMPACT_ATOMS: atom_id res chain seq x y z
N MET A 1 -26.61 39.30 -2.90
CA MET A 1 -27.25 38.31 -2.01
C MET A 1 -26.16 37.55 -1.23
N LEU A 2 -25.56 38.18 -0.21
CA LEU A 2 -24.41 37.67 0.55
C LEU A 2 -24.79 37.31 2.01
N GLY A 3 -26.02 36.86 2.24
CA GLY A 3 -26.58 36.71 3.60
C GLY A 3 -26.96 35.29 4.02
N GLN A 4 -26.60 34.25 3.25
CA GLN A 4 -26.86 32.88 3.68
C GLN A 4 -25.60 32.32 4.32
N HIS A 5 -25.65 32.15 5.64
CA HIS A 5 -24.64 31.41 6.39
C HIS A 5 -24.51 29.99 5.82
N PRO A 6 -23.30 29.41 5.81
CA PRO A 6 -23.12 28.02 5.41
C PRO A 6 -24.02 27.11 6.27
N GLN A 7 -24.61 26.11 5.63
CA GLN A 7 -25.28 25.03 6.34
C GLN A 7 -24.27 23.91 6.55
N TYR A 8 -24.41 23.15 7.63
CA TYR A 8 -23.54 22.00 7.85
C TYR A 8 -24.38 20.73 7.80
N GLU A 9 -24.00 19.81 6.91
CA GLU A 9 -24.57 18.48 6.86
C GLU A 9 -23.81 17.58 7.83
N VAL A 10 -24.53 16.94 8.76
CA VAL A 10 -23.95 16.04 9.74
C VAL A 10 -24.45 14.63 9.47
N THR A 11 -23.53 13.74 9.11
CA THR A 11 -23.77 12.30 8.95
C THR A 11 -23.15 11.57 10.13
N VAL A 12 -23.96 10.81 10.87
CA VAL A 12 -23.53 10.08 12.07
C VAL A 12 -23.87 8.60 11.90
N LEU A 13 -22.87 7.75 12.13
CA LEU A 13 -23.00 6.31 12.30
C LEU A 13 -22.55 5.96 13.72
N TRP A 14 -23.39 5.26 14.48
CA TRP A 14 -23.06 4.88 15.85
C TRP A 14 -23.71 3.57 16.25
N ILE A 15 -23.16 2.93 17.27
CA ILE A 15 -23.76 1.74 17.90
C ILE A 15 -24.39 2.13 19.24
N HIS A 16 -25.52 1.52 19.57
CA HIS A 16 -26.15 1.57 20.89
C HIS A 16 -26.04 0.20 21.52
N ASP A 17 -25.25 0.09 22.58
CA ASP A 17 -25.20 -1.08 23.42
C ASP A 17 -26.33 -0.99 24.47
N LYS A 18 -27.29 -1.90 24.38
CA LYS A 18 -28.45 -1.91 25.29
C LYS A 18 -28.08 -2.34 26.70
N ALA A 19 -27.02 -3.14 26.89
CA ALA A 19 -26.64 -3.63 28.20
C ALA A 19 -26.06 -2.50 29.07
N SER A 20 -25.16 -1.70 28.50
CA SER A 20 -24.59 -0.53 29.17
C SER A 20 -25.40 0.77 28.97
N ASN A 21 -26.39 0.75 28.08
CA ASN A 21 -27.13 1.92 27.61
C ASN A 21 -26.21 3.05 27.09
N LYS A 22 -25.10 2.68 26.45
CA LYS A 22 -24.13 3.63 25.88
C LYS A 22 -24.23 3.70 24.37
N HIS A 23 -24.01 4.91 23.85
CA HIS A 23 -23.90 5.16 22.41
C HIS A 23 -22.44 5.42 22.05
N TRP A 24 -21.91 4.69 21.08
CA TRP A 24 -20.51 4.80 20.66
C TRP A 24 -20.42 5.29 19.22
N ASN A 25 -19.73 6.41 19.01
CA ASN A 25 -19.49 6.98 17.69
C ASN A 25 -18.68 6.01 16.83
N PHE A 26 -19.21 5.63 15.68
CA PHE A 26 -18.53 4.79 14.71
C PHE A 26 -17.93 5.62 13.57
N LEU A 27 -18.61 6.69 13.18
CA LEU A 27 -18.11 7.71 12.27
C LEU A 27 -19.02 8.94 12.37
N THR A 28 -18.43 10.12 12.50
CA THR A 28 -19.16 11.38 12.34
C THR A 28 -18.51 12.21 11.25
N VAL A 29 -19.27 12.60 10.25
CA VAL A 29 -18.85 13.52 9.19
C VAL A 29 -19.66 14.80 9.29
N ILE A 30 -18.97 15.92 9.45
CA ILE A 30 -19.52 17.27 9.45
C ILE A 30 -19.01 17.95 8.20
N GLU A 31 -19.91 18.28 7.29
CA GLU A 31 -19.58 18.89 6.01
C GLU A 31 -20.16 20.30 5.94
N GLU A 32 -19.33 21.29 5.65
CA GLU A 32 -19.78 22.63 5.29
C GLU A 32 -20.40 22.59 3.88
N VAL A 33 -21.68 22.93 3.78
CA VAL A 33 -22.43 23.00 2.53
C VAL A 33 -22.66 24.47 2.18
N LEU A 34 -22.05 24.88 1.08
CA LEU A 34 -22.13 26.24 0.60
C LEU A 34 -23.47 26.51 -0.10
N PRO A 35 -23.95 27.77 -0.09
CA PRO A 35 -25.17 28.14 -0.78
C PRO A 35 -25.20 27.65 -2.23
N GLY A 36 -26.32 27.02 -2.62
CA GLY A 36 -26.52 26.46 -3.96
C GLY A 36 -25.94 25.06 -4.18
N GLN A 37 -25.30 24.44 -3.20
CA GLN A 37 -24.99 23.00 -3.25
C GLN A 37 -26.22 22.17 -2.86
N VAL A 38 -26.41 21.06 -3.57
CA VAL A 38 -27.50 20.11 -3.28
C VAL A 38 -27.17 19.37 -1.99
N LEU A 39 -28.03 19.44 -0.98
CA LEU A 39 -27.89 18.66 0.25
C LEU A 39 -28.12 17.17 -0.04
N ALA A 40 -27.40 16.28 0.65
CA ALA A 40 -27.70 14.87 0.56
C ALA A 40 -29.08 14.59 1.19
N PRO A 41 -29.86 13.62 0.68
CA PRO A 41 -31.19 13.35 1.22
C PRO A 41 -31.12 12.88 2.68
N ALA A 42 -32.13 13.24 3.47
CA ALA A 42 -32.33 12.68 4.80
C ALA A 42 -32.48 11.15 4.75
N LEU A 43 -32.09 10.49 5.83
CA LEU A 43 -32.24 9.04 5.94
C LEU A 43 -33.66 8.71 6.40
N GLU A 44 -34.54 8.38 5.46
CA GLU A 44 -35.91 8.00 5.80
C GLU A 44 -36.02 6.50 6.06
N ALA A 45 -36.47 6.11 7.26
CA ALA A 45 -36.91 4.75 7.56
C ALA A 45 -38.44 4.73 7.75
N GLN A 46 -39.10 3.79 7.07
CA GLN A 46 -40.51 3.49 7.32
C GLN A 46 -40.60 2.54 8.51
N ALA A 47 -41.15 3.01 9.63
CA ALA A 47 -41.46 2.17 10.77
C ALA A 47 -42.92 2.42 11.19
N ALA A 48 -43.77 1.38 11.09
CA ALA A 48 -45.17 1.42 11.54
C ALA A 48 -45.99 2.63 11.01
N GLY A 49 -45.84 2.95 9.72
CA GLY A 49 -46.58 4.05 9.08
C GLY A 49 -46.10 5.47 9.43
N LYS A 50 -45.02 5.61 10.22
CA LYS A 50 -44.36 6.89 10.51
C LYS A 50 -42.96 6.90 9.89
N THR A 51 -42.61 7.99 9.23
CA THR A 51 -41.25 8.25 8.74
C THR A 51 -40.39 8.63 9.93
N HIS A 52 -39.50 7.73 10.36
CA HIS A 52 -38.48 8.05 11.35
C HIS A 52 -37.20 8.47 10.61
N PRO A 53 -36.53 9.56 11.00
CA PRO A 53 -35.36 10.05 10.28
C PRO A 53 -34.09 9.21 10.56
N LEU A 54 -34.23 8.00 11.11
CA LEU A 54 -33.13 7.16 11.60
C LEU A 54 -33.19 5.80 10.90
N LYS A 55 -32.08 5.36 10.31
CA LYS A 55 -31.91 3.95 9.92
C LYS A 55 -31.35 3.17 11.10
N GLN A 56 -31.92 2.00 11.38
CA GLN A 56 -31.50 1.15 12.48
C GLN A 56 -31.44 -0.32 12.06
N ALA A 57 -30.46 -1.07 12.57
CA ALA A 57 -30.38 -2.51 12.46
C ALA A 57 -29.94 -3.14 13.77
N LYS A 58 -30.38 -4.37 14.01
CA LYS A 58 -29.96 -5.19 15.16
C LYS A 58 -28.66 -5.93 14.80
N LEU A 59 -27.69 -5.90 15.71
CA LEU A 59 -26.45 -6.69 15.70
C LEU A 59 -26.42 -7.60 16.94
N ALA A 60 -25.54 -8.61 16.97
CA ALA A 60 -25.28 -9.47 18.13
C ALA A 60 -26.57 -9.95 18.84
N SER A 61 -27.43 -10.70 18.13
CA SER A 61 -28.74 -11.18 18.62
C SER A 61 -29.75 -10.08 19.05
N GLY A 62 -29.46 -8.81 18.78
CA GLY A 62 -30.29 -7.66 19.13
C GLY A 62 -29.88 -6.92 20.41
N GLN A 63 -28.76 -7.29 21.03
CA GLN A 63 -28.18 -6.57 22.18
C GLN A 63 -27.55 -5.23 21.76
N VAL A 64 -27.00 -5.15 20.55
CA VAL A 64 -26.45 -3.92 19.99
C VAL A 64 -27.30 -3.45 18.81
N LEU A 65 -27.52 -2.15 18.72
CA LEU A 65 -28.20 -1.53 17.58
C LEU A 65 -27.22 -0.66 16.80
N LEU A 66 -27.08 -0.91 15.50
CA LEU A 66 -26.44 0.03 14.59
C LEU A 66 -27.45 1.09 14.18
N ASN A 67 -27.03 2.35 14.25
CA ASN A 67 -27.86 3.52 13.96
C ASN A 67 -27.14 4.43 12.96
N ALA A 68 -27.89 4.96 12.00
CA ALA A 68 -27.40 5.98 11.07
C ALA A 68 -28.40 7.12 10.96
N PHE A 69 -27.90 8.34 11.09
CA PHE A 69 -28.68 9.58 11.05
C PHE A 69 -27.97 10.62 10.19
N ARG A 70 -28.75 11.37 9.41
CA ARG A 70 -28.29 12.54 8.68
C ARG A 70 -29.20 13.72 8.99
N PHE A 71 -28.61 14.83 9.38
CA PHE A 71 -29.32 16.06 9.71
C PHE A 71 -28.50 17.29 9.34
N TRP A 72 -29.10 18.47 9.47
CA TRP A 72 -28.48 19.73 9.10
C TRP A 72 -28.50 20.71 10.26
N VAL A 73 -27.45 21.51 10.32
CA VAL A 73 -27.31 22.56 11.33
C VAL A 73 -26.94 23.86 10.63
N SER A 74 -27.61 24.96 10.99
CA SER A 74 -27.35 26.29 10.42
C SER A 74 -26.34 27.11 11.23
N ASP A 75 -25.97 26.60 12.41
CA ASP A 75 -25.07 27.26 13.34
C ASP A 75 -23.70 26.57 13.33
N GLY A 76 -22.67 27.35 12.95
CA GLY A 76 -21.29 26.89 12.94
C GLY A 76 -20.78 26.53 14.33
N ALA A 77 -21.24 27.20 15.39
CA ALA A 77 -20.83 26.87 16.75
C ALA A 77 -21.33 25.48 17.17
N MET A 78 -22.55 25.11 16.76
CA MET A 78 -23.08 23.77 17.01
C MET A 78 -22.32 22.70 16.21
N ALA A 79 -21.95 22.99 14.95
CA ALA A 79 -21.10 22.09 14.18
C ALA A 79 -19.73 21.93 14.86
N GLU A 80 -19.08 23.02 15.27
CA GLU A 80 -17.80 23.00 15.99
C GLU A 80 -17.90 22.20 17.28
N HIS A 81 -18.98 22.37 18.04
CA HIS A 81 -19.21 21.59 19.25
C HIS A 81 -19.32 20.08 18.97
N LEU A 82 -19.98 19.68 17.87
CA LEU A 82 -20.03 18.27 17.43
C LEU A 82 -18.63 17.75 17.03
N PHE A 83 -17.80 18.59 16.44
CA PHE A 83 -16.45 18.21 16.04
C PHE A 83 -15.51 18.07 17.25
N HIS A 84 -15.51 19.08 18.12
CA HIS A 84 -14.63 19.15 19.27
C HIS A 84 -15.05 18.18 20.38
N GLY A 85 -16.35 17.92 20.52
CA GLY A 85 -16.92 17.34 21.73
C GLY A 85 -16.81 18.30 22.91
N ASP A 86 -17.29 17.88 24.07
CA ASP A 86 -17.19 18.62 25.33
C ASP A 86 -15.91 18.30 26.14
N GLY A 87 -14.96 17.57 25.53
CA GLY A 87 -13.67 17.20 26.13
C GLY A 87 -13.73 16.13 27.23
N THR A 88 -14.92 15.70 27.71
CA THR A 88 -15.03 14.76 28.85
C THR A 88 -16.23 13.80 28.83
N ALA A 89 -17.33 14.12 28.16
CA ALA A 89 -18.60 13.37 28.21
C ALA A 89 -19.12 12.89 26.84
N GLY A 90 -18.65 13.44 25.72
CA GLY A 90 -18.95 12.94 24.36
C GLY A 90 -19.51 14.03 23.45
N ARG A 91 -20.31 13.62 22.46
CA ARG A 91 -20.98 14.51 21.50
C ARG A 91 -22.48 14.42 21.66
N VAL A 92 -23.17 15.54 21.82
CA VAL A 92 -24.63 15.54 21.97
C VAL A 92 -25.30 15.74 20.62
N ILE A 93 -26.11 14.77 20.19
CA ILE A 93 -26.97 14.88 19.01
C ILE A 93 -28.45 14.83 19.43
N THR A 94 -29.33 15.43 18.63
CA THR A 94 -30.78 15.37 18.85
C THR A 94 -31.47 14.53 17.79
N VAL A 95 -32.09 13.42 18.19
CA VAL A 95 -32.81 12.50 17.30
C VAL A 95 -34.26 12.40 17.74
N GLY A 96 -35.20 12.84 16.90
CA GLY A 96 -36.64 12.78 17.21
C GLY A 96 -37.03 13.50 18.50
N GLY A 97 -36.35 14.61 18.84
CA GLY A 97 -36.57 15.38 20.06
C GLY A 97 -35.86 14.85 21.32
N ARG A 98 -35.09 13.76 21.22
CA ARG A 98 -34.29 13.22 22.32
C ARG A 98 -32.82 13.57 22.14
N GLN A 99 -32.17 14.04 23.20
CA GLN A 99 -30.72 14.23 23.23
C GLN A 99 -30.01 12.92 23.52
N LEU A 100 -29.00 12.59 22.72
CA LEU A 100 -28.17 11.40 22.85
C LEU A 100 -26.71 11.83 22.93
N THR A 101 -25.96 11.27 23.88
CA THR A 101 -24.52 11.50 24.00
C THR A 101 -23.77 10.36 23.35
N LEU A 102 -22.97 10.66 22.33
CA LEU A 102 -22.10 9.73 21.62
C LEU A 102 -20.71 9.75 22.25
N HIS A 103 -20.30 8.63 22.83
CA HIS A 103 -18.98 8.42 23.38
C HIS A 103 -17.99 8.01 22.27
N SER A 104 -16.73 8.39 22.44
CA SER A 104 -15.64 7.92 21.57
C SER A 104 -15.38 6.43 21.78
N LEU A 105 -15.06 5.69 20.72
CA LEU A 105 -14.68 4.27 20.82
C LEU A 105 -13.36 4.03 21.55
N GLY A 106 -12.51 5.06 21.64
CA GLY A 106 -11.23 5.01 22.35
C GLY A 106 -10.75 6.41 22.71
N LEU A 107 -9.46 6.58 22.97
CA LEU A 107 -8.89 7.90 23.15
C LEU A 107 -8.85 8.63 21.81
N GLU A 108 -9.62 9.70 21.73
CA GLU A 108 -9.65 10.58 20.57
C GLU A 108 -8.50 11.57 20.62
N GLN A 109 -7.94 11.86 19.45
CA GLN A 109 -6.93 12.89 19.29
C GLN A 109 -7.46 14.26 19.77
N GLN A 110 -6.83 14.82 20.81
CA GLN A 110 -7.24 16.10 21.39
C GLN A 110 -7.07 17.27 20.40
N TYR A 111 -5.97 17.26 19.65
CA TYR A 111 -5.64 18.26 18.65
C TYR A 111 -5.40 17.57 17.31
N PRO A 112 -6.24 17.77 16.28
CA PRO A 112 -5.92 17.25 14.95
C PRO A 112 -4.54 17.77 14.53
N ALA A 113 -3.81 16.99 13.73
CA ALA A 113 -2.51 17.43 13.22
C ALA A 113 -2.66 18.82 12.58
N LEU A 114 -1.66 19.70 12.75
CA LEU A 114 -1.68 21.05 12.18
C LEU A 114 -1.83 20.94 10.64
N GLY A 115 -3.05 21.09 10.14
CA GLY A 115 -3.33 21.08 8.71
C GLY A 115 -4.65 20.38 8.34
N SER A 116 -5.07 20.64 7.10
CA SER A 116 -6.18 19.93 6.43
C SER A 116 -5.63 19.12 5.28
N VAL A 117 -6.22 17.95 5.02
CA VAL A 117 -5.91 17.11 3.87
C VAL A 117 -6.84 17.48 2.71
N SER A 118 -6.30 17.63 1.50
CA SER A 118 -7.12 17.81 0.30
C SER A 118 -7.77 16.47 -0.10
N VAL A 119 -9.08 16.45 -0.22
CA VAL A 119 -9.90 15.30 -0.62
C VAL A 119 -10.53 15.60 -1.97
N ARG A 120 -10.18 14.80 -2.97
CA ARG A 120 -10.69 14.93 -4.34
C ARG A 120 -12.09 14.30 -4.48
N PRO A 121 -12.93 14.78 -5.41
CA PRO A 121 -14.14 14.07 -5.82
C PRO A 121 -13.87 12.60 -6.18
N PRO A 122 -14.75 11.64 -5.83
CA PRO A 122 -14.53 10.23 -6.13
C PRO A 122 -14.34 9.92 -7.62
N GLN A 123 -14.92 10.72 -8.51
CA GLN A 123 -14.79 10.56 -9.96
C GLN A 123 -13.42 11.01 -10.53
N HIS A 124 -12.55 11.60 -9.70
CA HIS A 124 -11.22 12.10 -10.11
C HIS A 124 -10.07 11.19 -9.65
N VAL A 125 -10.36 9.93 -9.30
CA VAL A 125 -9.34 8.90 -9.10
C VAL A 125 -8.77 8.52 -10.47
N CYS A 126 -7.48 8.73 -10.67
CA CYS A 126 -6.81 8.43 -11.94
C CYS A 126 -6.74 6.91 -12.16
N LEU A 127 -6.62 6.49 -13.42
CA LEU A 127 -6.36 5.09 -13.75
C LEU A 127 -5.05 4.64 -13.07
N GLY A 128 -5.13 3.62 -12.22
CA GLY A 128 -4.01 3.11 -11.43
C GLY A 128 -3.90 3.68 -10.00
N ASP A 129 -4.63 4.74 -9.67
CA ASP A 129 -4.70 5.28 -8.31
C ASP A 129 -5.77 4.55 -7.49
N THR A 130 -5.54 4.40 -6.19
CA THR A 130 -6.58 3.98 -5.23
C THR A 130 -7.24 5.22 -4.61
N ALA A 131 -8.56 5.16 -4.45
CA ALA A 131 -9.29 6.20 -3.71
C ALA A 131 -8.77 6.26 -2.27
N SER A 132 -8.47 7.47 -1.80
CA SER A 132 -8.02 7.66 -0.42
C SER A 132 -9.11 7.28 0.58
N PRO A 133 -8.76 6.90 1.80
CA PRO A 133 -9.73 6.54 2.84
C PRO A 133 -10.80 7.62 3.07
N LEU A 134 -10.40 8.90 3.05
CA LEU A 134 -11.32 10.03 3.20
C LEU A 134 -12.32 10.12 2.03
N GLN A 135 -11.91 9.82 0.80
CA GLN A 135 -12.80 9.80 -0.37
C GLN A 135 -13.88 8.72 -0.26
N ARG A 136 -13.65 7.68 0.54
CA ARG A 136 -14.57 6.55 0.74
C ARG A 136 -15.64 6.82 1.78
N VAL A 137 -15.41 7.78 2.68
CA VAL A 137 -16.31 8.03 3.81
C VAL A 137 -16.99 9.40 3.76
N LEU A 138 -16.47 10.33 2.96
CA LEU A 138 -17.10 11.62 2.74
C LEU A 138 -18.28 11.50 1.75
N PRO A 139 -19.35 12.28 1.92
CA PRO A 139 -20.44 12.34 0.96
C PRO A 139 -19.93 12.60 -0.46
N TYR A 140 -20.59 12.00 -1.45
CA TYR A 140 -20.24 12.22 -2.84
C TYR A 140 -20.50 13.69 -3.21
N ARG A 141 -19.43 14.43 -3.42
CA ARG A 141 -19.46 15.80 -3.95
C ARG A 141 -18.59 15.91 -5.19
N ASN A 142 -19.06 16.72 -6.13
CA ASN A 142 -18.32 17.09 -7.33
C ASN A 142 -17.40 18.31 -7.09
N VAL A 143 -16.82 18.43 -5.90
CA VAL A 143 -15.87 19.49 -5.51
C VAL A 143 -14.76 18.90 -4.65
N THR A 144 -13.55 19.44 -4.74
CA THR A 144 -12.51 19.13 -3.76
C THR A 144 -12.89 19.73 -2.42
N SER A 145 -12.59 19.02 -1.34
CA SER A 145 -12.76 19.50 0.02
C SER A 145 -11.46 19.41 0.81
N GLN A 146 -11.28 20.34 1.73
CA GLN A 146 -10.29 20.25 2.79
C GLN A 146 -10.91 19.51 3.96
N ALA A 147 -10.30 18.42 4.39
CA ALA A 147 -10.76 17.61 5.50
C ALA A 147 -9.79 17.70 6.68
N VAL A 148 -10.34 17.83 7.88
CA VAL A 148 -9.62 17.69 9.16
C VAL A 148 -10.23 16.52 9.90
N THR A 149 -9.39 15.59 10.36
CA THR A 149 -9.85 14.37 11.01
C THR A 149 -9.31 14.28 12.43
N LYS A 150 -10.19 13.94 13.36
CA LYS A 150 -9.83 13.44 14.69
C LYS A 150 -9.89 11.91 14.65
N LEU A 151 -8.73 11.29 14.77
CA LEU A 151 -8.60 9.83 14.82
C LEU A 151 -8.64 9.31 16.25
N ILE A 152 -8.90 8.02 16.37
CA ILE A 152 -8.73 7.29 17.62
C ILE A 152 -7.25 6.87 17.71
N THR A 153 -6.52 7.37 18.71
CA THR A 153 -5.07 7.12 18.86
C THR A 153 -4.74 5.90 19.69
N GLN A 154 -5.69 5.43 20.51
CA GLN A 154 -5.60 4.14 21.16
C GLN A 154 -6.52 3.17 20.46
N SER A 155 -5.86 2.28 19.73
CA SER A 155 -6.44 1.14 19.03
C SER A 155 -7.60 0.49 19.81
N VAL A 156 -8.70 0.26 19.10
CA VAL A 156 -9.80 -0.60 19.54
C VAL A 156 -9.52 -2.07 19.17
N GLN A 157 -8.27 -2.42 18.82
CA GLN A 157 -7.87 -3.72 18.26
C GLN A 157 -8.02 -4.89 19.23
N ASP A 158 -8.30 -4.65 20.51
CA ASP A 158 -8.66 -5.72 21.47
C ASP A 158 -10.17 -5.92 21.62
N ASN A 159 -10.99 -5.30 20.76
CA ASN A 159 -12.44 -5.42 20.83
C ASN A 159 -12.93 -6.45 19.81
N GLN A 160 -12.95 -7.73 20.22
CA GLN A 160 -13.50 -8.86 19.45
C GLN A 160 -14.86 -8.53 18.80
N PHE A 161 -15.70 -7.73 19.47
CA PHE A 161 -16.97 -7.27 18.92
C PHE A 161 -16.82 -6.51 17.59
N LEU A 162 -15.82 -5.61 17.50
CA LEU A 162 -15.58 -4.86 16.28
C LEU A 162 -15.13 -5.77 15.15
N GLU A 163 -14.21 -6.71 15.41
CA GLU A 163 -13.76 -7.66 14.39
C GLU A 163 -14.93 -8.50 13.86
N ASP A 164 -15.77 -9.02 14.76
CA ASP A 164 -16.91 -9.87 14.42
C ASP A 164 -18.01 -9.14 13.63
N HIS A 165 -18.20 -7.84 13.89
CA HIS A 165 -19.34 -7.08 13.34
C HIS A 165 -18.96 -6.00 12.33
N LEU A 166 -17.68 -5.63 12.17
CA LEU A 166 -17.24 -4.61 11.21
C LEU A 166 -17.64 -4.92 9.76
N PRO A 167 -17.62 -6.18 9.26
CA PRO A 167 -18.12 -6.49 7.92
C PRO A 167 -19.60 -6.14 7.74
N GLU A 168 -20.44 -6.50 8.73
CA GLU A 168 -21.87 -6.19 8.70
C GLU A 168 -22.14 -4.68 8.82
N ILE A 169 -21.42 -4.00 9.71
CA ILE A 169 -21.52 -2.54 9.90
C ILE A 169 -21.12 -1.82 8.60
N SER A 170 -20.00 -2.20 8.01
CA SER A 170 -19.48 -1.62 6.76
C SER A 170 -20.46 -1.81 5.60
N HIS A 171 -21.05 -3.00 5.47
CA HIS A 171 -22.07 -3.26 4.45
C HIS A 171 -23.30 -2.34 4.62
N LYS A 172 -23.79 -2.14 5.85
CA LYS A 172 -24.92 -1.25 6.12
C LYS A 172 -24.55 0.21 5.95
N ALA A 173 -23.35 0.63 6.35
CA ALA A 173 -22.84 1.99 6.12
C ALA A 173 -22.79 2.32 4.62
N GLN A 174 -22.28 1.39 3.80
CA GLN A 174 -22.26 1.55 2.35
C GLN A 174 -23.67 1.67 1.79
N LYS A 175 -24.59 0.80 2.23
CA LYS A 175 -25.98 0.78 1.75
C LYS A 175 -26.79 2.01 2.16
N TRP A 176 -26.62 2.51 3.38
CA TRP A 176 -27.42 3.60 3.93
C TRP A 176 -26.84 4.98 3.64
N LEU A 177 -25.51 5.09 3.68
CA LEU A 177 -24.79 6.37 3.65
C LEU A 177 -23.89 6.52 2.42
N GLY A 178 -23.58 5.43 1.70
CA GLY A 178 -22.58 5.42 0.64
C GLY A 178 -21.13 5.41 1.16
N ILE A 179 -20.93 4.99 2.42
CA ILE A 179 -19.65 5.04 3.13
C ILE A 179 -19.01 3.65 3.16
N ASP A 180 -17.78 3.55 2.64
CA ASP A 180 -17.00 2.29 2.61
C ASP A 180 -15.99 2.24 3.77
N LEU A 181 -16.45 1.74 4.91
CA LEU A 181 -15.60 1.51 6.09
C LEU A 181 -14.75 0.24 5.99
N HIS A 182 -15.07 -0.68 5.08
CA HIS A 182 -14.32 -1.93 4.95
C HIS A 182 -12.89 -1.67 4.47
N ASN A 183 -12.73 -0.71 3.54
CA ASN A 183 -11.45 -0.27 3.00
C ASN A 183 -10.93 1.03 3.65
N ALA A 184 -11.52 1.47 4.77
CA ALA A 184 -11.14 2.67 5.51
C ALA A 184 -11.28 2.43 7.03
N GLN A 185 -10.80 1.28 7.51
CA GLN A 185 -10.99 0.83 8.89
C GLN A 185 -10.27 1.72 9.91
N GLU A 186 -9.19 2.38 9.48
CA GLU A 186 -8.47 3.39 10.25
C GLU A 186 -9.31 4.64 10.58
N LEU A 187 -10.44 4.84 9.89
CA LEU A 187 -11.40 5.92 10.16
C LEU A 187 -12.53 5.49 11.09
N VAL A 188 -12.52 4.25 11.60
CA VAL A 188 -13.50 3.80 12.59
C VAL A 188 -13.34 4.60 13.90
N GLY A 189 -14.44 5.16 14.37
CA GLY A 189 -14.50 6.07 15.52
C GLY A 189 -14.13 7.51 15.20
N ALA A 190 -13.69 7.81 13.97
CA ALA A 190 -13.22 9.13 13.62
C ALA A 190 -14.35 10.17 13.57
N THR A 191 -13.94 11.43 13.76
CA THR A 191 -14.77 12.60 13.50
C THR A 191 -14.08 13.45 12.44
N ILE A 192 -14.79 13.72 11.34
CA ILE A 192 -14.24 14.39 10.16
C ILE A 192 -14.99 15.69 9.95
N TRP A 193 -14.24 16.79 9.84
CA TRP A 193 -14.73 18.06 9.33
C TRP A 193 -14.30 18.21 7.88
N SER A 194 -15.24 18.44 6.96
CA SER A 194 -14.96 18.63 5.54
C SER A 194 -15.48 20.00 5.08
N LYS A 195 -14.60 20.77 4.45
CA LYS A 195 -14.92 22.08 3.88
C LYS A 195 -14.66 22.08 2.37
N PRO A 196 -15.68 22.26 1.52
CA PRO A 196 -15.50 22.32 0.09
C PRO A 196 -14.76 23.59 -0.32
N ASN A 197 -14.23 23.63 -1.54
CA ASN A 197 -13.67 24.85 -2.09
C ASN A 197 -14.71 26.01 -2.05
N PRO A 198 -14.41 27.14 -1.37
CA PRO A 198 -15.33 28.26 -1.20
C PRO A 198 -15.56 29.10 -2.47
N TYR A 199 -14.66 29.01 -3.46
CA TYR A 199 -14.70 29.87 -4.65
C TYR A 199 -15.04 29.10 -5.93
N LEU A 200 -14.47 27.91 -6.13
CA LEU A 200 -14.62 27.14 -7.36
C LEU A 200 -15.64 26.01 -7.17
N ARG A 201 -16.53 25.85 -8.15
CA ARG A 201 -17.43 24.69 -8.25
C ARG A 201 -16.73 23.53 -8.93
N SER A 202 -15.92 23.81 -9.94
CA SER A 202 -15.10 22.83 -10.63
C SER A 202 -14.05 23.55 -11.46
N PHE A 203 -13.11 22.79 -11.98
CA PHE A 203 -12.28 23.21 -13.09
C PHE A 203 -12.07 22.02 -14.03
N GLN A 204 -11.69 22.30 -15.25
CA GLN A 204 -11.31 21.34 -16.27
C GLN A 204 -9.87 21.60 -16.68
N ILE A 205 -9.14 20.52 -16.93
CA ILE A 205 -7.81 20.59 -17.52
C ILE A 205 -7.88 19.79 -18.80
N SER A 206 -7.48 20.41 -19.90
CA SER A 206 -7.33 19.76 -21.18
C SER A 206 -5.96 20.05 -21.76
N MET A 207 -5.54 19.23 -22.72
CA MET A 207 -4.33 19.43 -23.49
C MET A 207 -4.72 19.85 -24.90
N SER A 208 -4.02 20.85 -25.44
CA SER A 208 -4.09 21.16 -26.87
C SER A 208 -3.71 19.95 -27.73
N GLN A 209 -4.18 19.92 -28.99
CA GLN A 209 -3.92 18.81 -29.92
C GLN A 209 -2.43 18.52 -30.17
N GLN A 210 -1.56 19.51 -29.98
CA GLN A 210 -0.12 19.37 -30.16
C GLN A 210 0.61 18.93 -28.87
N GLY A 211 -0.09 18.71 -27.76
CA GLY A 211 0.50 18.21 -26.52
C GLY A 211 1.38 19.21 -25.74
N LYS A 212 1.48 20.47 -26.20
CA LYS A 212 2.42 21.47 -25.63
C LYS A 212 1.74 22.58 -24.83
N THR A 213 0.43 22.72 -24.96
CA THR A 213 -0.33 23.73 -24.22
C THR A 213 -1.37 23.07 -23.34
N LEU A 214 -1.26 23.29 -22.03
CA LEU A 214 -2.25 22.92 -21.04
C LEU A 214 -3.28 24.04 -20.91
N ILE A 215 -4.55 23.69 -21.06
CA ILE A 215 -5.69 24.60 -20.94
C ILE A 215 -6.37 24.29 -19.61
N PHE A 216 -6.47 25.31 -18.76
CA PHE A 216 -7.15 25.27 -17.48
C PHE A 216 -8.40 26.13 -17.57
N GLU A 217 -9.56 25.56 -17.31
CA GLU A 217 -10.83 26.29 -17.29
C GLU A 217 -11.48 26.14 -15.92
N SER A 218 -11.73 27.25 -15.23
CA SER A 218 -12.47 27.19 -13.97
C SER A 218 -13.92 27.59 -14.11
N TYR A 219 -14.72 27.06 -13.19
CA TYR A 219 -16.12 27.34 -13.07
C TYR A 219 -16.37 27.87 -11.65
N PRO A 220 -16.35 29.21 -11.45
CA PRO A 220 -16.65 29.81 -10.16
C PRO A 220 -18.05 29.45 -9.67
N ARG A 221 -18.25 29.55 -8.34
CA ARG A 221 -19.58 29.40 -7.76
C ARG A 221 -20.49 30.56 -8.17
N PRO A 222 -21.80 30.33 -8.34
CA PRO A 222 -22.75 31.39 -8.67
C PRO A 222 -22.68 32.55 -7.67
N GLY A 223 -22.51 33.78 -8.16
CA GLY A 223 -22.46 34.98 -7.32
C GLY A 223 -21.18 35.18 -6.52
N ILE A 224 -20.16 34.33 -6.69
CA ILE A 224 -18.84 34.48 -6.06
C ILE A 224 -17.84 34.98 -7.10
N THR A 225 -17.13 36.05 -6.76
CA THR A 225 -15.96 36.51 -7.54
C THR A 225 -14.73 35.80 -7.00
N CYS A 226 -13.90 35.26 -7.88
CA CYS A 226 -12.65 34.64 -7.47
C CYS A 226 -11.68 35.72 -6.96
N PRO A 227 -11.15 35.61 -5.73
CA PRO A 227 -10.05 36.48 -5.28
C PRO A 227 -8.79 36.22 -6.11
N ASP A 228 -7.75 36.99 -5.82
CA ASP A 228 -6.42 36.77 -6.38
C ASP A 228 -5.92 35.39 -5.93
N MET A 229 -5.80 34.49 -6.90
CA MET A 229 -5.31 33.14 -6.70
C MET A 229 -3.97 32.96 -7.41
N ARG A 230 -3.27 31.89 -7.07
CA ARG A 230 -2.01 31.50 -7.69
C ARG A 230 -2.14 30.10 -8.25
N LEU A 231 -1.99 29.97 -9.56
CA LEU A 231 -1.95 28.67 -10.22
C LEU A 231 -0.50 28.21 -10.33
N THR A 232 -0.22 27.00 -9.87
CA THR A 232 1.07 26.33 -10.05
C THR A 232 0.87 25.04 -10.83
N VAL A 233 1.65 24.84 -11.88
CA VAL A 233 1.67 23.61 -12.67
C VAL A 233 3.00 22.92 -12.46
N TRP A 234 2.95 21.70 -11.95
CA TRP A 234 4.09 20.82 -11.77
C TRP A 234 4.02 19.68 -12.78
N GLY A 235 5.17 19.21 -13.23
CA GLY A 235 5.25 17.96 -13.95
C GLY A 235 6.58 17.27 -13.72
N ASP A 236 6.67 16.05 -14.26
CA ASP A 236 7.88 15.24 -14.16
C ASP A 236 8.89 15.73 -15.20
N GLY A 237 9.92 16.42 -14.72
CA GLY A 237 11.09 16.80 -15.49
C GLY A 237 12.18 15.72 -15.42
N PRO A 238 13.20 15.81 -16.28
CA PRO A 238 14.32 14.85 -16.29
C PRO A 238 15.14 14.83 -14.99
N LEU A 239 14.99 15.82 -14.10
CA LEU A 239 15.67 15.91 -12.81
C LEU A 239 14.73 15.72 -11.60
N GLY A 240 13.47 15.34 -11.84
CA GLY A 240 12.44 15.18 -10.81
C GLY A 240 11.24 16.09 -11.06
N SER A 241 10.40 16.28 -10.04
CA SER A 241 9.23 17.15 -10.15
C SER A 241 9.64 18.61 -10.24
N GLU A 242 9.27 19.27 -11.34
CA GLU A 242 9.59 20.66 -11.62
C GLU A 242 8.30 21.48 -11.74
N ALA A 243 8.30 22.70 -11.18
CA ALA A 243 7.24 23.66 -11.42
C ALA A 243 7.45 24.28 -12.80
N TYR A 244 6.64 23.88 -13.78
CA TYR A 244 6.66 24.47 -15.12
C TYR A 244 6.15 25.90 -15.14
N PHE A 245 5.24 26.22 -14.22
CA PHE A 245 4.55 27.50 -14.23
C PHE A 245 4.06 27.90 -12.85
N GLN A 246 4.17 29.19 -12.53
CA GLN A 246 3.55 29.82 -11.38
C GLN A 246 3.12 31.24 -11.74
N SER A 247 1.82 31.56 -11.65
CA SER A 247 1.32 32.91 -11.94
C SER A 247 0.10 33.27 -11.09
N PRO A 248 -0.10 34.57 -10.82
CA PRO A 248 -1.41 35.10 -10.42
C PRO A 248 -2.48 34.70 -11.44
N TRP A 249 -3.68 34.44 -10.93
CA TRP A 249 -4.85 34.03 -11.69
C TRP A 249 -6.12 34.53 -10.98
N HIS A 250 -7.03 35.14 -11.75
CA HIS A 250 -8.21 35.84 -11.22
C HIS A 250 -9.54 35.17 -11.61
N GLY A 251 -9.52 33.87 -11.92
CA GLY A 251 -10.70 33.13 -12.40
C GLY A 251 -10.74 32.94 -13.92
N GLY A 252 -11.64 32.07 -14.40
CA GLY A 252 -11.87 31.82 -15.83
C GLY A 252 -10.89 30.83 -16.47
N ALA A 253 -10.63 31.02 -17.77
CA ALA A 253 -9.74 30.16 -18.54
C ALA A 253 -8.31 30.72 -18.57
N ALA A 254 -7.33 29.82 -18.55
CA ALA A 254 -5.92 30.13 -18.69
C ALA A 254 -5.20 29.05 -19.49
N SER A 255 -4.18 29.43 -20.25
CA SER A 255 -3.41 28.50 -21.10
C SER A 255 -1.93 28.65 -20.83
N PHE A 256 -1.23 27.52 -20.69
CA PHE A 256 0.19 27.51 -20.34
C PHE A 256 0.93 26.60 -21.30
N LEU A 257 2.06 27.09 -21.80
CA LEU A 257 3.00 26.22 -22.48
C LEU A 257 3.64 25.31 -21.43
N ILE A 258 3.47 24.01 -21.58
CA ILE A 258 4.21 23.04 -20.80
C ILE A 258 5.38 22.53 -21.66
N PRO A 259 6.61 22.56 -21.13
CA PRO A 259 7.77 22.12 -21.90
C PRO A 259 7.66 20.64 -22.26
N ASN A 260 7.09 19.83 -21.36
CA ASN A 260 6.87 18.39 -21.53
C ASN A 260 5.53 17.94 -20.92
N SER A 261 4.76 17.14 -21.66
CA SER A 261 3.50 16.55 -21.19
C SER A 261 3.61 15.06 -20.84
N ARG A 262 4.83 14.52 -20.72
CA ARG A 262 5.04 13.11 -20.40
C ARG A 262 4.78 12.89 -18.91
N GLY A 263 3.98 11.88 -18.58
CA GLY A 263 3.68 11.52 -17.20
C GLY A 263 2.51 12.29 -16.59
N SER A 264 2.52 12.40 -15.26
CA SER A 264 1.45 13.05 -14.52
C SER A 264 1.75 14.53 -14.32
N ILE A 265 0.82 15.40 -14.69
CA ILE A 265 0.87 16.82 -14.42
C ILE A 265 0.05 17.10 -13.18
N LEU A 266 0.61 17.82 -12.22
CA LEU A 266 -0.05 18.25 -11.01
C LEU A 266 -0.35 19.76 -11.10
N VAL A 267 -1.63 20.11 -11.11
CA VAL A 267 -2.08 21.50 -11.07
C VAL A 267 -2.59 21.83 -9.68
N GLN A 268 -2.08 22.91 -9.09
CA GLN A 268 -2.47 23.40 -7.78
C GLN A 268 -2.99 24.84 -7.88
N VAL A 269 -4.11 25.12 -7.23
CA VAL A 269 -4.64 26.49 -7.06
C VAL A 269 -4.48 26.87 -5.60
N HIS A 270 -3.78 27.97 -5.35
CA HIS A 270 -3.64 28.53 -4.01
C HIS A 270 -4.38 29.87 -3.92
N HIS A 271 -4.88 30.19 -2.75
CA HIS A 271 -5.27 31.55 -2.39
C HIS A 271 -4.01 32.42 -2.23
N GLU A 272 -4.12 33.75 -2.34
CA GLU A 272 -3.00 34.69 -2.14
C GLU A 272 -2.26 34.51 -0.80
N ASN A 273 -2.99 34.11 0.25
CA ASN A 273 -2.44 33.83 1.59
C ASN A 273 -1.66 32.51 1.69
N GLY A 274 -1.52 31.77 0.58
CA GLY A 274 -0.82 30.49 0.52
C GLY A 274 -1.67 29.26 0.82
N GLN A 275 -2.95 29.40 1.16
CA GLN A 275 -3.84 28.25 1.38
C GLN A 275 -4.10 27.50 0.06
N LEU A 276 -3.89 26.18 0.05
CA LEU A 276 -4.20 25.32 -1.09
C LEU A 276 -5.73 25.18 -1.26
N LEU A 277 -6.30 25.74 -2.33
CA LEU A 277 -7.74 25.69 -2.62
C LEU A 277 -8.12 24.46 -3.47
N GLU A 278 -7.27 24.08 -4.42
CA GLU A 278 -7.49 22.93 -5.30
C GLU A 278 -6.18 22.24 -5.65
N GLU A 279 -6.28 20.94 -5.91
CA GLU A 279 -5.20 20.13 -6.46
C GLU A 279 -5.75 19.07 -7.43
N ARG A 280 -5.13 18.91 -8.59
CA ARG A 280 -5.47 17.83 -9.52
C ARG A 280 -4.24 17.31 -10.26
N ARG A 281 -4.07 15.98 -10.17
CA ARG A 281 -3.22 15.22 -11.07
C ARG A 281 -3.98 14.88 -12.34
N CYS A 282 -3.34 15.03 -13.48
CA CYS A 282 -3.87 14.71 -14.79
C CYS A 282 -2.77 14.06 -15.62
N SER A 283 -3.12 12.97 -16.30
CA SER A 283 -2.21 12.26 -17.19
C SER A 283 -2.77 12.33 -18.59
N PHE A 284 -1.91 12.62 -19.56
CA PHE A 284 -2.29 12.74 -20.97
C PHE A 284 -1.56 11.67 -21.78
N LEU A 285 -2.29 10.97 -22.65
CA LEU A 285 -1.68 10.01 -23.57
C LEU A 285 -0.91 10.80 -24.63
N HIS A 286 0.42 10.65 -24.62
CA HIS A 286 1.31 11.32 -25.55
C HIS A 286 1.66 10.43 -26.76
N THR A 287 1.87 9.14 -26.50
CA THR A 287 2.18 8.13 -27.52
C THR A 287 1.36 6.87 -27.27
N ILE A 288 0.75 6.33 -28.32
CA ILE A 288 0.11 5.01 -28.28
C ILE A 288 0.97 4.06 -29.10
N ASN A 289 1.51 3.03 -28.44
CA ASN A 289 2.14 1.90 -29.11
C ASN A 289 1.09 0.83 -29.30
N ILE A 290 0.63 0.66 -30.55
CA ILE A 290 -0.27 -0.43 -30.91
C ILE A 290 0.61 -1.60 -31.31
N GLN A 291 0.71 -2.59 -30.43
CA GLN A 291 1.23 -3.92 -30.75
C GLN A 291 0.04 -4.85 -30.95
N GLY A 292 -0.38 -4.99 -32.20
CA GLY A 292 -1.41 -5.96 -32.55
C GLY A 292 -0.80 -7.35 -32.66
N SER A 293 -1.35 -8.35 -31.98
CA SER A 293 -1.02 -9.75 -32.28
C SER A 293 -2.12 -10.37 -33.14
N ILE A 294 -1.76 -10.99 -34.26
CA ILE A 294 -2.72 -11.72 -35.08
C ILE A 294 -2.87 -13.13 -34.50
N SER A 295 -4.10 -13.54 -34.18
CA SER A 295 -4.40 -14.93 -33.83
C SER A 295 -4.10 -15.83 -35.04
N SER A 296 -3.00 -16.59 -34.98
CA SER A 296 -2.54 -17.47 -36.07
C SER A 296 -3.02 -18.91 -35.95
N GLY A 297 -3.73 -19.25 -34.89
CA GLY A 297 -4.30 -20.58 -34.69
C GLY A 297 -4.61 -20.86 -33.22
N ALA A 298 -5.11 -22.06 -32.94
CA ALA A 298 -5.31 -22.54 -31.57
C ALA A 298 -4.44 -23.78 -31.34
N ARG A 299 -3.66 -23.78 -30.27
CA ARG A 299 -2.93 -24.95 -29.78
C ARG A 299 -3.66 -25.49 -28.56
N THR A 300 -4.22 -26.67 -28.69
CA THR A 300 -4.75 -27.40 -27.55
C THR A 300 -3.61 -28.08 -26.80
N ILE A 301 -3.45 -27.78 -25.52
CA ILE A 301 -2.53 -28.50 -24.63
C ILE A 301 -3.30 -29.14 -23.48
N ASN A 302 -2.82 -30.27 -22.99
CA ASN A 302 -3.30 -30.82 -21.72
C ASN A 302 -2.50 -30.16 -20.59
N ALA A 303 -3.10 -29.20 -19.91
CA ALA A 303 -2.49 -28.52 -18.78
C ALA A 303 -2.77 -29.31 -17.49
N LYS A 304 -1.70 -29.66 -16.79
CA LYS A 304 -1.75 -30.33 -15.49
C LYS A 304 -2.23 -29.33 -14.43
N GLN A 305 -3.27 -29.69 -13.69
CA GLN A 305 -3.83 -28.89 -12.60
C GLN A 305 -3.14 -29.23 -11.27
N ALA A 306 -3.37 -28.41 -10.24
CA ALA A 306 -2.81 -28.61 -8.89
C ALA A 306 -3.24 -29.94 -8.24
N ASP A 307 -4.35 -30.52 -8.68
CA ASP A 307 -4.89 -31.82 -8.24
C ASP A 307 -4.35 -33.03 -9.06
N ASN A 308 -3.27 -32.84 -9.83
CA ASN A 308 -2.70 -33.83 -10.76
C ASN A 308 -3.62 -34.28 -11.90
N THR A 309 -4.79 -33.67 -12.09
CA THR A 309 -5.64 -33.95 -13.25
C THR A 309 -5.19 -33.16 -14.49
N TYR A 310 -5.51 -33.64 -15.68
CA TYR A 310 -5.21 -32.95 -16.93
C TYR A 310 -6.47 -32.32 -17.50
N LYS A 311 -6.46 -30.99 -17.62
CA LYS A 311 -7.52 -30.25 -18.30
C LYS A 311 -7.03 -29.81 -19.66
N ARG A 312 -7.87 -30.06 -20.67
CA ARG A 312 -7.60 -29.60 -22.04
C ARG A 312 -7.80 -28.09 -22.09
N VAL A 313 -6.72 -27.35 -22.33
CA VAL A 313 -6.69 -25.89 -22.43
C VAL A 313 -6.36 -25.52 -23.88
N ASN A 314 -7.26 -24.78 -24.51
CA ASN A 314 -7.03 -24.22 -25.83
C ASN A 314 -6.31 -22.88 -25.67
N LEU A 315 -5.05 -22.83 -26.09
CA LEU A 315 -4.28 -21.60 -26.16
C LEU A 315 -4.44 -21.01 -27.55
N THR A 316 -4.80 -19.73 -27.62
CA THR A 316 -4.80 -19.00 -28.88
C THR A 316 -3.36 -18.59 -29.17
N LEU A 317 -2.80 -19.06 -30.29
CA LEU A 317 -1.47 -18.68 -30.74
C LEU A 317 -1.53 -17.28 -31.33
N GLN A 318 -0.63 -16.42 -30.86
CA GLN A 318 -0.49 -15.04 -31.29
C GLN A 318 0.81 -14.93 -32.10
N SER A 319 0.71 -14.48 -33.34
CA SER A 319 1.84 -14.01 -34.14
C SER A 319 2.01 -12.51 -33.94
N PRO A 320 3.24 -11.97 -33.91
CA PRO A 320 3.45 -10.53 -33.92
C PRO A 320 2.79 -9.95 -35.17
N GLY A 321 1.76 -9.14 -34.96
CA GLY A 321 1.14 -8.32 -36.00
C GLY A 321 1.72 -6.91 -35.97
N LEU A 322 1.08 -6.00 -36.70
CA LEU A 322 1.54 -4.64 -36.95
C LEU A 322 1.98 -3.93 -35.64
N GLU A 323 3.21 -3.42 -35.65
CA GLU A 323 3.69 -2.45 -34.68
C GLU A 323 3.53 -1.06 -35.28
N SER A 324 2.77 -0.20 -34.61
CA SER A 324 2.60 1.20 -35.00
C SER A 324 2.68 2.08 -33.77
N THR A 325 3.55 3.09 -33.84
CA THR A 325 3.67 4.14 -32.83
C THR A 325 3.01 5.40 -33.37
N ILE A 326 1.99 5.88 -32.67
CA ILE A 326 1.33 7.16 -32.98
C ILE A 326 1.79 8.18 -31.93
N GLY A 327 2.50 9.23 -32.36
CA GLY A 327 3.01 10.34 -31.54
C GLY A 327 4.49 10.67 -31.82
N GLU A 328 4.96 11.85 -31.38
CA GLU A 328 6.38 12.25 -31.49
C GLU A 328 7.19 11.77 -30.28
N THR A 329 8.36 11.19 -30.51
CA THR A 329 9.33 10.82 -29.46
C THR A 329 10.45 11.85 -29.37
N ASP A 330 10.58 12.51 -28.21
CA ASP A 330 11.73 13.37 -27.91
C ASP A 330 12.91 12.53 -27.39
N THR A 331 13.87 12.28 -28.28
CA THR A 331 15.06 11.45 -28.06
C THR A 331 15.99 11.98 -26.96
N THR A 332 15.94 13.29 -26.68
CA THR A 332 16.82 13.93 -25.71
C THR A 332 16.42 13.59 -24.28
N LEU A 333 15.11 13.58 -24.01
CA LEU A 333 14.54 13.25 -22.71
C LEU A 333 14.64 11.76 -22.39
N GLU A 334 14.56 10.89 -23.39
CA GLU A 334 14.79 9.45 -23.23
C GLU A 334 16.21 9.18 -22.74
N THR A 335 17.20 9.85 -23.32
CA THR A 335 18.61 9.75 -22.89
C THR A 335 18.78 10.18 -21.44
N LEU A 336 18.16 11.30 -21.03
CA LEU A 336 18.24 11.79 -19.64
C LEU A 336 17.51 10.88 -18.65
N SER A 337 16.31 10.40 -19.00
CA SER A 337 15.53 9.47 -18.17
C SER A 337 16.28 8.15 -17.98
N SER A 338 16.87 7.60 -19.04
CA SER A 338 17.69 6.39 -18.95
C SER A 338 18.93 6.61 -18.08
N ALA A 339 19.58 7.77 -18.18
CA ALA A 339 20.71 8.11 -17.31
C ALA A 339 20.28 8.22 -15.84
N GLN A 340 19.12 8.80 -15.55
CA GLN A 340 18.59 8.91 -14.19
C GLN A 340 18.24 7.54 -13.59
N GLN A 341 17.55 6.68 -14.34
CA GLN A 341 17.27 5.30 -13.93
C GLN A 341 18.56 4.48 -13.68
N ALA A 342 19.60 4.72 -14.48
CA ALA A 342 20.91 4.10 -14.27
C ALA A 342 21.55 4.58 -12.94
N ARG A 343 21.48 5.88 -12.63
CA ARG A 343 21.96 6.42 -11.34
C ARG A 343 21.17 5.87 -10.16
N GLU A 344 19.85 5.76 -10.26
CA GLU A 344 19.01 5.18 -9.21
C GLU A 344 19.37 3.71 -8.94
N ARG A 345 19.57 2.93 -10.01
CA ARG A 345 20.06 1.55 -9.90
C ARG A 345 21.43 1.49 -9.21
N GLN A 346 22.37 2.35 -9.60
CA GLN A 346 23.68 2.46 -8.96
C GLN A 346 23.54 2.85 -7.48
N ALA A 347 22.65 3.79 -7.14
CA ALA A 347 22.41 4.19 -5.76
C ALA A 347 21.84 3.04 -4.91
N LEU A 348 20.90 2.26 -5.46
CA LEU A 348 20.36 1.07 -4.79
C LEU A 348 21.44 -0.01 -4.60
N GLN A 349 22.32 -0.20 -5.59
CA GLN A 349 23.49 -1.09 -5.48
C GLN A 349 24.46 -0.62 -4.40
N HIS A 350 24.82 0.67 -4.38
CA HIS A 350 25.70 1.25 -3.37
C HIS A 350 25.12 1.16 -1.95
N ARG A 351 23.81 1.32 -1.78
CA ARG A 351 23.12 1.14 -0.49
C ARG A 351 23.02 -0.33 -0.06
N GLY A 352 23.25 -1.25 -0.99
CA GLY A 352 23.10 -2.69 -0.78
C GLY A 352 21.65 -3.15 -0.83
N ASP A 353 20.72 -2.34 -1.34
CA ASP A 353 19.29 -2.67 -1.39
C ASP A 353 18.92 -3.51 -2.62
N PHE A 354 19.72 -3.47 -3.69
CA PHE A 354 19.45 -4.20 -4.93
C PHE A 354 20.74 -4.58 -5.66
N LEU A 355 20.78 -5.78 -6.23
CA LEU A 355 21.76 -6.22 -7.21
C LEU A 355 21.04 -7.02 -8.32
N TYR A 356 21.40 -6.74 -9.56
CA TYR A 356 21.08 -7.62 -10.69
C TYR A 356 22.39 -8.01 -11.36
N VAL A 357 22.53 -9.30 -11.64
CA VAL A 357 23.62 -9.86 -12.45
C VAL A 357 23.01 -10.59 -13.63
N SER A 358 23.56 -10.37 -14.82
CA SER A 358 23.02 -10.97 -16.05
C SER A 358 23.44 -12.43 -16.21
N GLY A 359 24.54 -12.84 -15.57
CA GLY A 359 25.17 -14.15 -15.73
C GLY A 359 25.92 -14.32 -17.05
N PHE A 360 25.95 -13.29 -17.91
CA PHE A 360 26.75 -13.28 -19.15
C PHE A 360 28.10 -12.61 -18.96
N GLU A 361 28.25 -11.76 -17.94
CA GLU A 361 29.52 -11.09 -17.66
C GLU A 361 30.53 -12.08 -17.04
N PRO A 362 31.81 -12.05 -17.44
CA PRO A 362 32.84 -12.97 -16.93
C PRO A 362 33.02 -12.95 -15.40
N ASP A 363 32.70 -11.82 -14.77
CA ASP A 363 32.83 -11.55 -13.33
C ASP A 363 31.49 -11.57 -12.58
N ALA A 364 30.36 -11.88 -13.25
CA ALA A 364 29.02 -11.86 -12.64
C ALA A 364 28.90 -12.71 -11.38
N ALA A 365 29.50 -13.91 -11.39
CA ALA A 365 29.53 -14.81 -10.24
C ALA A 365 30.30 -14.21 -9.06
N GLN A 366 31.49 -13.64 -9.33
CA GLN A 366 32.33 -13.02 -8.32
C GLN A 366 31.64 -11.78 -7.72
N HIS A 367 31.06 -10.93 -8.56
CA HIS A 367 30.36 -9.73 -8.14
C HIS A 367 29.15 -10.06 -7.23
N ALA A 368 28.36 -11.08 -7.60
CA ALA A 368 27.27 -11.54 -6.75
C ALA A 368 27.80 -12.06 -5.40
N GLN A 369 28.89 -12.83 -5.41
CA GLN A 369 29.46 -13.40 -4.19
C GLN A 369 29.96 -12.31 -3.25
N ASP A 370 30.68 -11.32 -3.77
CA ASP A 370 31.21 -10.21 -2.99
C ASP A 370 30.09 -9.35 -2.40
N PHE A 371 28.99 -9.18 -3.14
CA PHE A 371 27.81 -8.52 -2.62
C PHE A 371 27.24 -9.26 -1.40
N VAL A 372 26.98 -10.57 -1.51
CA VAL A 372 26.47 -11.39 -0.39
C VAL A 372 27.44 -11.40 0.79
N ARG A 373 28.74 -11.59 0.55
CA ARG A 373 29.78 -11.51 1.59
C ARG A 373 29.76 -10.16 2.31
N SER A 374 29.59 -9.06 1.57
CA SER A 374 29.50 -7.71 2.14
C SER A 374 28.24 -7.49 2.99
N LEU A 375 27.15 -8.21 2.69
CA LEU A 375 25.94 -8.19 3.52
C LEU A 375 26.20 -8.91 4.84
N LEU A 376 26.72 -10.14 4.76
CA LEU A 376 26.98 -10.99 5.93
C LEU A 376 28.06 -10.41 6.85
N SER A 377 29.09 -9.77 6.30
CA SER A 377 30.17 -9.15 7.09
C SER A 377 29.73 -7.96 7.92
N LYS A 378 28.56 -7.38 7.63
CA LYS A 378 28.00 -6.24 8.35
C LYS A 378 27.03 -6.64 9.46
N VAL A 379 26.64 -7.91 9.54
CA VAL A 379 25.71 -8.41 10.56
C VAL A 379 26.28 -8.17 11.95
N ARG A 380 25.43 -7.73 12.88
CA ARG A 380 25.81 -7.49 14.27
C ARG A 380 25.19 -8.49 15.24
N ASN A 381 23.90 -8.74 15.11
CA ASN A 381 23.09 -9.43 16.13
C ASN A 381 22.40 -10.69 15.60
N ARG A 382 21.88 -10.65 14.36
CA ARG A 382 21.05 -11.74 13.83
C ARG A 382 21.41 -12.04 12.39
N CYS A 383 21.79 -13.29 12.11
CA CYS A 383 22.01 -13.80 10.76
C CYS A 383 21.10 -15.01 10.54
N ILE A 384 20.18 -14.95 9.58
CA ILE A 384 19.44 -16.15 9.14
C ILE A 384 19.67 -16.34 7.66
N VAL A 385 20.15 -17.51 7.26
CA VAL A 385 20.24 -17.90 5.85
C VAL A 385 19.26 -19.03 5.60
N ALA A 386 18.21 -18.71 4.84
CA ALA A 386 17.18 -19.66 4.46
C ALA A 386 17.39 -20.06 3.00
N ASP A 387 18.10 -21.16 2.76
CA ASP A 387 18.30 -21.74 1.43
C ASP A 387 18.15 -23.26 1.50
N PRO A 388 17.10 -23.85 0.88
CA PRO A 388 16.86 -25.29 0.94
C PRO A 388 17.99 -26.14 0.36
N TYR A 389 18.92 -25.55 -0.39
CA TYR A 389 20.07 -26.22 -0.99
C TYR A 389 21.41 -25.78 -0.36
N LEU A 390 21.37 -25.26 0.86
CA LEU A 390 22.58 -24.92 1.62
C LEU A 390 23.32 -26.20 2.04
N GLY A 391 24.59 -26.29 1.66
CA GLY A 391 25.48 -27.40 1.97
C GLY A 391 26.84 -26.93 2.50
N ALA A 392 27.86 -27.79 2.35
CA ALA A 392 29.17 -27.55 2.93
C ALA A 392 29.93 -26.37 2.28
N GLU A 393 29.73 -26.14 0.98
CA GLU A 393 30.43 -25.10 0.23
C GLU A 393 30.00 -23.69 0.67
N GLU A 394 28.73 -23.49 1.03
CA GLU A 394 28.19 -22.21 1.46
C GLU A 394 28.77 -21.75 2.81
N LEU A 395 29.13 -22.69 3.69
CA LEU A 395 29.71 -22.36 5.00
C LEU A 395 30.99 -21.53 4.85
N GLU A 396 31.92 -21.98 4.01
CA GLU A 396 33.18 -21.26 3.77
C GLU A 396 32.99 -20.07 2.82
N SER A 397 32.16 -20.25 1.79
CA SER A 397 32.01 -19.24 0.74
C SER A 397 31.26 -17.99 1.21
N PHE A 398 30.37 -18.13 2.20
CA PHE A 398 29.47 -17.07 2.64
C PHE A 398 29.36 -16.98 4.17
N ILE A 399 29.01 -18.06 4.86
CA ILE A 399 28.62 -17.96 6.29
C ILE A 399 29.81 -17.55 7.18
N ALA A 400 31.03 -18.03 6.86
CA ALA A 400 32.26 -17.65 7.54
C ALA A 400 32.60 -16.14 7.43
N PHE A 401 31.93 -15.39 6.54
CA PHE A 401 32.11 -13.94 6.45
C PHE A 401 31.32 -13.16 7.51
N VAL A 402 30.49 -13.82 8.32
CA VAL A 402 29.87 -13.17 9.49
C VAL A 402 30.97 -12.92 10.54
N THR A 403 31.35 -11.65 10.69
CA THR A 403 32.48 -11.26 11.55
C THR A 403 32.09 -11.00 13.00
N SER A 404 30.80 -10.83 13.29
CA SER A 404 30.32 -10.57 14.65
C SER A 404 30.24 -11.86 15.44
N THR A 405 31.00 -11.94 16.52
CA THR A 405 30.94 -13.06 17.48
C THR A 405 29.68 -13.03 18.35
N ALA A 406 28.94 -11.92 18.33
CA ALA A 406 27.67 -11.76 19.05
C ALA A 406 26.45 -12.11 18.20
N ALA A 407 26.63 -12.40 16.91
CA ALA A 407 25.51 -12.70 16.02
C ALA A 407 24.97 -14.12 16.26
N ASP A 408 23.65 -14.25 16.43
CA ASP A 408 22.96 -15.54 16.36
C ASP A 408 22.85 -15.94 14.88
N ILE A 409 23.57 -17.00 14.49
CA ILE A 409 23.62 -17.50 13.12
C ILE A 409 22.73 -18.74 13.01
N VAL A 410 21.68 -18.64 12.22
CA VAL A 410 20.74 -19.74 11.94
C VAL A 410 20.73 -20.06 10.45
N LEU A 411 20.97 -21.32 10.09
CA LEU A 411 20.99 -21.80 8.72
C LEU A 411 19.84 -22.77 8.52
N LEU A 412 18.98 -22.54 7.53
CA LEU A 412 17.93 -23.47 7.14
C LEU A 412 18.35 -24.18 5.86
N THR A 413 18.30 -25.50 5.87
CA THR A 413 18.53 -26.37 4.70
C THR A 413 17.42 -27.44 4.62
N SER A 414 17.43 -28.31 3.61
CA SER A 414 16.40 -29.34 3.42
C SER A 414 16.91 -30.77 3.58
N HIS A 415 16.06 -31.65 4.12
CA HIS A 415 16.33 -33.08 4.19
C HIS A 415 16.66 -33.68 2.81
N ALA A 416 15.95 -33.25 1.77
CA ALA A 416 16.17 -33.71 0.40
C ALA A 416 17.58 -33.36 -0.11
N HIS A 417 18.07 -32.15 0.15
CA HIS A 417 19.41 -31.74 -0.28
C HIS A 417 20.52 -32.49 0.46
N LEU A 418 20.41 -32.62 1.79
CA LEU A 418 21.44 -33.27 2.61
C LEU A 418 21.64 -34.76 2.30
N ARG A 419 20.64 -35.43 1.71
CA ARG A 419 20.74 -36.83 1.29
C ARG A 419 21.36 -37.05 -0.08
N ILE A 420 21.61 -35.98 -0.84
CA ILE A 420 22.24 -36.09 -2.15
C ILE A 420 23.64 -36.67 -1.95
N GLN A 421 23.97 -37.69 -2.75
CA GLN A 421 25.31 -38.24 -2.79
C GLN A 421 26.25 -37.20 -3.36
N ALA A 422 27.29 -36.90 -2.60
CA ALA A 422 28.11 -35.73 -2.87
C ALA A 422 29.08 -35.94 -4.04
N ASP A 423 29.30 -37.19 -4.43
CA ASP A 423 29.81 -37.58 -5.74
C ASP A 423 28.84 -38.59 -6.37
N PRO A 424 28.11 -38.22 -7.44
CA PRO A 424 27.19 -39.13 -8.13
C PRO A 424 27.87 -40.39 -8.67
N LYS A 425 29.20 -40.36 -8.87
CA LYS A 425 30.00 -41.49 -9.37
C LYS A 425 30.50 -42.41 -8.25
N ASN A 426 30.36 -42.00 -6.98
CA ASN A 426 30.71 -42.81 -5.82
C ASN A 426 29.50 -42.92 -4.87
N PRO A 427 28.56 -43.85 -5.13
CA PRO A 427 27.35 -44.03 -4.31
C PRO A 427 27.60 -44.45 -2.86
N SER A 428 28.83 -44.89 -2.56
CA SER A 428 29.29 -45.27 -1.22
C SER A 428 30.07 -44.14 -0.52
N GLY A 429 30.21 -42.98 -1.18
CA GLY A 429 30.84 -41.80 -0.63
C GLY A 429 29.94 -41.05 0.37
N PRO A 430 30.45 -39.96 0.98
CA PRO A 430 29.66 -39.17 1.90
C PRO A 430 28.53 -38.45 1.16
N ASN A 431 27.37 -38.33 1.82
CA ASN A 431 26.31 -37.42 1.36
C ASN A 431 26.61 -35.96 1.74
N GLU A 432 25.83 -35.01 1.21
CA GLU A 432 26.00 -33.58 1.50
C GLU A 432 25.87 -33.26 3.00
N GLY A 433 25.02 -33.95 3.75
CA GLY A 433 24.92 -33.81 5.20
C GLY A 433 26.19 -34.23 5.94
N GLN A 434 26.80 -35.35 5.54
CA GLN A 434 28.07 -35.81 6.13
C GLN A 434 29.23 -34.87 5.77
N LYS A 435 29.27 -34.32 4.55
CA LYS A 435 30.23 -33.27 4.17
C LYS A 435 30.03 -32.00 4.99
N LEU A 436 28.78 -31.57 5.17
CA LEU A 436 28.44 -30.39 5.96
C LEU A 436 28.87 -30.57 7.42
N ALA A 437 28.63 -31.74 8.01
CA ALA A 437 29.07 -32.06 9.37
C ALA A 437 30.60 -32.04 9.51
N GLN A 438 31.32 -32.64 8.56
CA GLN A 438 32.78 -32.63 8.55
C GLN A 438 33.32 -31.19 8.43
N LYS A 439 32.76 -30.40 7.52
CA LYS A 439 33.19 -29.02 7.30
C LYS A 439 32.91 -28.13 8.52
N LEU A 440 31.76 -28.30 9.16
CA LEU A 440 31.43 -27.60 10.40
C LEU A 440 32.44 -27.94 11.50
N GLN A 441 32.80 -29.21 11.66
CA GLN A 441 33.86 -29.61 12.61
C GLN A 441 35.21 -28.98 12.29
N ASP A 442 35.60 -28.93 11.02
CA ASP A 442 36.87 -28.33 10.61
C ASP A 442 36.91 -26.82 10.90
N ILE A 443 35.81 -26.11 10.64
CA ILE A 443 35.67 -24.69 10.97
C ILE A 443 35.67 -24.49 12.49
N SER A 444 34.88 -25.26 13.25
CA SER A 444 34.83 -25.12 14.72
C SER A 444 36.15 -25.45 15.41
N ARG A 445 37.03 -26.26 14.80
CA ARG A 445 38.41 -26.47 15.30
C ARG A 445 39.30 -25.25 15.07
N ALA A 446 39.11 -24.55 13.95
CA ALA A 446 39.89 -23.36 13.60
C ALA A 446 39.35 -22.09 14.30
N ASP A 447 38.03 -22.00 14.48
CA ASP A 447 37.32 -20.93 15.15
C ASP A 447 36.22 -21.51 16.09
N PRO A 448 36.56 -21.77 17.36
CA PRO A 448 35.62 -22.33 18.33
C PRO A 448 34.42 -21.43 18.67
N ILE A 449 34.48 -20.13 18.32
CA ILE A 449 33.39 -19.18 18.56
C ILE A 449 32.35 -19.27 17.44
N PHE A 450 32.76 -19.73 16.25
CA PHE A 450 31.86 -19.95 15.11
C PHE A 450 31.01 -21.21 15.32
N SER A 451 29.78 -21.02 15.82
CA SER A 451 28.83 -22.08 16.11
C SER A 451 27.44 -21.80 15.51
N PRO A 452 27.27 -21.88 14.17
CA PRO A 452 25.96 -21.69 13.55
C PRO A 452 24.98 -22.81 13.93
N ARG A 453 23.73 -22.44 14.20
CA ARG A 453 22.63 -23.39 14.42
C ARG A 453 22.02 -23.79 13.09
N ILE A 454 22.02 -25.09 12.78
CA ILE A 454 21.49 -25.60 11.51
C ILE A 454 20.13 -26.28 11.76
N VAL A 455 19.11 -25.83 11.03
CA VAL A 455 17.75 -26.37 11.03
C VAL A 455 17.49 -27.07 9.70
N VAL A 456 17.04 -28.32 9.77
CA VAL A 456 16.73 -29.14 8.60
C VAL A 456 15.22 -29.20 8.42
N LEU A 457 14.74 -28.65 7.31
CA LEU A 457 13.33 -28.69 6.93
C LEU A 457 12.97 -30.09 6.45
N GLU A 458 11.87 -30.62 6.99
CA GLU A 458 11.33 -31.92 6.64
C GLU A 458 10.52 -31.86 5.34
N GLY A 459 10.58 -32.94 4.57
CA GLY A 459 9.93 -33.06 3.26
C GLY A 459 10.70 -34.06 2.41
N ARG A 460 10.06 -35.17 2.01
CA ARG A 460 10.72 -36.26 1.29
C ARG A 460 11.08 -35.90 -0.16
N GLU A 461 10.30 -35.04 -0.81
CA GLU A 461 10.46 -34.72 -2.24
C GLU A 461 10.61 -33.22 -2.54
N ALA A 462 9.99 -32.34 -1.75
CA ALA A 462 10.14 -30.89 -1.88
C ALA A 462 10.12 -30.20 -0.51
N PRO A 463 11.04 -29.26 -0.24
CA PRO A 463 11.02 -28.45 0.97
C PRO A 463 9.83 -27.49 0.95
N ALA A 464 9.28 -27.17 2.13
CA ALA A 464 8.24 -26.15 2.29
C ALA A 464 8.72 -24.75 1.89
N LEU A 465 10.04 -24.52 1.92
CA LEU A 465 10.71 -23.32 1.48
C LEU A 465 11.21 -23.49 0.04
N HIS A 466 10.65 -22.74 -0.91
CA HIS A 466 11.12 -22.69 -2.30
C HIS A 466 12.05 -21.50 -2.57
N ASP A 467 11.71 -20.35 -1.99
CA ASP A 467 12.43 -19.09 -2.17
C ASP A 467 13.58 -18.99 -1.17
N ARG A 468 14.54 -18.09 -1.42
CA ARG A 468 15.74 -17.97 -0.59
C ARG A 468 15.84 -16.59 0.02
N PHE A 469 16.21 -16.58 1.29
CA PHE A 469 16.28 -15.36 2.07
C PHE A 469 17.58 -15.27 2.86
N ILE A 470 18.12 -14.06 2.95
CA ILE A 470 19.12 -13.70 3.95
C ILE A 470 18.52 -12.65 4.85
N VAL A 471 18.49 -12.93 6.15
CA VAL A 471 18.18 -11.98 7.21
C VAL A 471 19.49 -11.51 7.80
N ALA A 472 19.76 -10.21 7.68
CA ALA A 472 20.90 -9.53 8.25
C ALA A 472 20.37 -8.43 9.19
N ASP A 473 20.36 -8.72 10.49
CA ASP A 473 19.70 -7.93 11.52
C ASP A 473 18.21 -7.68 11.16
N GLU A 474 17.80 -6.42 11.03
CA GLU A 474 16.41 -6.03 10.68
C GLU A 474 16.13 -6.03 9.16
N ARG A 475 17.09 -6.47 8.34
CA ARG A 475 16.97 -6.43 6.88
C ARG A 475 16.81 -7.83 6.31
N VAL A 476 15.78 -8.00 5.49
CA VAL A 476 15.54 -9.23 4.74
C VAL A 476 15.83 -8.99 3.27
N TYR A 477 16.61 -9.91 2.69
CA TYR A 477 16.92 -9.94 1.27
C TYR A 477 16.33 -11.19 0.66
N HIS A 478 15.60 -11.02 -0.43
CA HIS A 478 15.21 -12.11 -1.32
C HIS A 478 16.32 -12.36 -2.34
N ILE A 479 16.61 -13.63 -2.61
CA ILE A 479 17.64 -14.06 -3.55
C ILE A 479 16.99 -14.92 -4.63
N GLY A 480 17.03 -14.45 -5.88
CA GLY A 480 16.43 -15.12 -7.03
C GLY A 480 17.13 -16.43 -7.48
N GLY A 481 18.07 -16.94 -6.71
CA GLY A 481 18.82 -18.17 -6.98
C GLY A 481 19.49 -18.70 -5.71
N SER A 482 19.80 -20.00 -5.65
CA SER A 482 20.50 -20.59 -4.50
C SER A 482 21.93 -20.07 -4.43
N LEU A 483 22.47 -20.00 -3.22
CA LEU A 483 23.84 -19.56 -2.95
C LEU A 483 24.87 -20.41 -3.72
N ASN A 484 24.61 -21.70 -3.94
CA ASN A 484 25.46 -22.59 -4.75
C ASN A 484 25.50 -22.22 -6.25
N HIS A 485 24.56 -21.41 -6.74
CA HIS A 485 24.46 -20.97 -8.14
C HIS A 485 24.61 -19.46 -8.31
N LEU A 486 25.09 -18.76 -7.28
CA LEU A 486 25.12 -17.31 -7.25
C LEU A 486 25.90 -16.71 -8.43
N GLY A 487 25.22 -15.88 -9.23
CA GLY A 487 25.75 -15.20 -10.41
C GLY A 487 26.19 -16.10 -11.57
N LYS A 488 25.93 -17.41 -11.54
CA LYS A 488 26.14 -18.34 -12.68
C LYS A 488 25.07 -18.19 -13.77
N ARG A 489 23.96 -17.53 -13.45
CA ARG A 489 22.82 -17.22 -14.32
C ARG A 489 22.27 -15.85 -13.97
N ALA A 490 21.43 -15.31 -14.83
CA ALA A 490 20.69 -14.10 -14.53
C ALA A 490 19.94 -14.23 -13.20
N MET A 491 20.20 -13.33 -12.26
CA MET A 491 19.52 -13.32 -10.96
C MET A 491 19.48 -11.92 -10.36
N ALA A 492 18.53 -11.72 -9.46
CA ALA A 492 18.41 -10.51 -8.66
C ALA A 492 18.52 -10.84 -7.17
N ILE A 493 19.10 -9.90 -6.42
CA ILE A 493 19.08 -9.85 -4.97
C ILE A 493 18.41 -8.52 -4.61
N SER A 494 17.36 -8.56 -3.80
CA SER A 494 16.59 -7.36 -3.47
C SER A 494 16.19 -7.37 -2.01
N ARG A 495 16.36 -6.23 -1.35
CA ARG A 495 15.77 -6.00 -0.03
C ARG A 495 14.25 -6.01 -0.12
N VAL A 496 13.61 -6.70 0.82
CA VAL A 496 12.15 -6.80 0.91
C VAL A 496 11.60 -5.54 1.60
N PRO A 497 10.72 -4.75 0.95
CA PRO A 497 9.99 -3.68 1.63
C PRO A 497 8.88 -4.31 2.49
N ALA A 498 8.85 -4.01 3.80
CA ALA A 498 8.00 -4.66 4.81
C ALA A 498 8.33 -6.17 5.02
N PRO A 499 9.46 -6.48 5.69
CA PRO A 499 9.94 -7.85 5.86
C PRO A 499 9.14 -8.71 6.85
N GLU A 500 8.21 -8.14 7.61
CA GLU A 500 7.57 -8.77 8.77
C GLU A 500 6.85 -10.09 8.43
N PRO A 501 6.07 -10.20 7.34
CA PRO A 501 5.43 -11.46 6.97
C PRO A 501 6.46 -12.56 6.65
N VAL A 502 7.54 -12.20 5.96
CA VAL A 502 8.60 -13.14 5.58
C VAL A 502 9.37 -13.61 6.81
N LEU A 503 9.67 -12.70 7.75
CA LEU A 503 10.31 -13.06 9.01
C LEU A 503 9.45 -14.02 9.84
N SER A 504 8.15 -13.76 9.92
CA SER A 504 7.19 -14.62 10.64
C SER A 504 7.18 -16.05 10.07
N ASP A 505 7.16 -16.19 8.75
CA ASP A 505 7.21 -17.51 8.11
C ASP A 505 8.56 -18.22 8.35
N ILE A 506 9.68 -17.49 8.29
CA ILE A 506 11.02 -18.03 8.60
C ILE A 506 11.09 -18.52 10.05
N GLU A 507 10.60 -17.73 11.00
CA GLU A 507 10.55 -18.10 12.41
C GLU A 507 9.66 -19.32 12.65
N ARG A 508 8.53 -19.42 11.94
CA ARG A 508 7.67 -20.60 11.96
C ARG A 508 8.37 -21.83 11.41
N TRP A 509 9.21 -21.72 10.37
CA TRP A 509 10.00 -22.83 9.87
C TRP A 509 11.12 -23.25 10.84
N ILE A 510 11.73 -22.30 11.54
CA ILE A 510 12.78 -22.57 12.54
C ILE A 510 12.20 -23.31 13.76
N ASN A 511 10.99 -22.95 14.19
CA ASN A 511 10.37 -23.44 15.43
C ASN A 511 9.26 -24.48 15.18
N GLY A 512 9.00 -24.85 13.93
CA GLY A 512 7.83 -25.63 13.55
C GLY A 512 8.03 -27.15 13.63
N GLU A 513 6.92 -27.89 13.74
CA GLU A 513 6.90 -29.36 13.86
C GLU A 513 7.47 -30.12 12.65
N LYS A 514 7.60 -29.45 11.49
CA LYS A 514 8.18 -30.03 10.25
C LYS A 514 9.63 -29.61 10.05
N SER A 515 10.35 -29.42 11.15
CA SER A 515 11.78 -29.10 11.15
C SER A 515 12.45 -29.88 12.27
N GLN A 516 13.73 -30.20 12.08
CA GLN A 516 14.54 -30.85 13.11
C GLN A 516 15.92 -30.21 13.17
N THR A 517 16.61 -30.36 14.30
CA THR A 517 18.01 -29.93 14.39
C THR A 517 18.90 -30.80 13.51
N PHE A 518 20.02 -30.25 13.07
CA PHE A 518 20.97 -30.98 12.23
C PHE A 518 21.59 -32.18 12.96
N GLU A 519 21.81 -32.10 14.27
CA GLU A 519 22.29 -33.21 15.10
C GLU A 519 21.29 -34.37 15.17
N SER A 520 19.99 -34.04 15.30
CA SER A 520 18.92 -35.03 15.24
C SER A 520 18.86 -35.68 13.85
N TRP A 521 18.96 -34.87 12.80
CA TRP A 521 18.99 -35.38 11.42
C TRP A 521 20.17 -36.33 11.20
N LEU A 522 21.38 -35.97 11.64
CA LEU A 522 22.58 -36.82 11.56
C LEU A 522 22.42 -38.12 12.34
N SER A 523 21.83 -38.08 13.54
CA SER A 523 21.60 -39.30 14.32
C SER A 523 20.65 -40.29 13.63
N ASN A 524 19.71 -39.77 12.83
CA ASN A 524 18.69 -40.54 12.13
C ASN A 524 19.12 -40.98 10.71
N ASN A 525 20.15 -40.37 10.12
CA ASN A 525 20.54 -40.56 8.71
C ASN A 525 22.06 -40.71 8.48
N GLY A 526 22.85 -40.71 9.56
CA GLY A 526 24.32 -40.70 9.57
C GLY A 526 24.98 -42.05 9.35
#